data_AF-A0A6P8HUM4-F1
#
_entry.id   AF-A0A6P8HUM4-F1
#
_cell.length_a   1.000
_cell.length_b   1.000
_cell.length_c   1.000
_cell.angle_alpha   90.00
_cell.angle_beta   90.00
_cell.angle_gamma   90.00
#
_symmetry.space_group_name_H-M   'P 1'
#
loop_
_entity.id
_entity.type
_entity.pdbx_description
1 polymer ?
#
loop_
_entity_poly.entity_id
_entity_poly.type
_entity_poly.pdbx_seq_one_letter_code
_entity_poly.pdbx_strand_id
1 'polypeptide(L)'
;AICFILCILGFTMVTYSGSYWFELIDAYCSGIPLLIIALVECIAISFIYGIDRFSEDIHYMTNKPPRFIWKWCWKVISPLAILAVLSMSIKGMSETTPSYSIWDAEKVRMYLFKVPLPPISIFS
;
A
#
# COMPACT_ATOMS: atom_id res chain seq x y z
N ALA A 1 7.89 -18.88 -16.73
CA ALA A 1 7.93 -17.46 -17.15
C ALA A 1 7.86 -16.51 -15.96
N ILE A 2 6.81 -16.56 -15.12
CA ILE A 2 6.62 -15.65 -13.97
C ILE A 2 7.80 -15.69 -12.98
N CYS A 3 8.28 -16.88 -12.61
CA CYS A 3 9.42 -17.02 -11.70
C CYS A 3 10.72 -16.41 -12.26
N PHE A 4 10.93 -16.49 -13.57
CA PHE A 4 12.11 -15.91 -14.22
C PHE A 4 12.04 -14.37 -14.22
N ILE A 5 10.85 -13.80 -14.45
CA ILE A 5 10.59 -12.36 -14.38
C ILE A 5 10.80 -11.84 -12.95
N LEU A 6 10.25 -12.53 -11.94
CA LEU A 6 10.44 -12.16 -10.54
C LEU A 6 11.89 -12.29 -10.09
N CYS A 7 12.64 -13.26 -10.62
CA CYS A 7 14.07 -13.42 -10.32
C CYS A 7 14.90 -12.26 -10.87
N ILE A 8 14.60 -11.79 -12.09
CA ILE A 8 15.24 -10.61 -12.68
C ILE A 8 14.90 -9.33 -11.89
N LEU A 9 13.63 -9.13 -11.54
CA LEU A 9 13.20 -7.99 -10.72
C LEU A 9 13.85 -8.03 -9.33
N GLY A 10 13.89 -9.20 -8.68
CA GLY A 10 14.53 -9.38 -7.38
C GLY A 10 16.04 -9.09 -7.42
N PHE A 11 16.72 -9.37 -8.53
CA PHE A 11 18.16 -9.08 -8.68
C PHE A 11 18.46 -7.58 -8.57
N THR A 12 17.58 -6.71 -9.09
CA THR A 12 17.72 -5.25 -8.98
C THR A 12 17.64 -4.76 -7.52
N MET A 13 16.92 -5.49 -6.66
CA MET A 13 16.74 -5.16 -5.25
C MET A 13 17.90 -5.66 -4.35
N VAL A 14 18.80 -6.50 -4.86
CA VAL A 14 19.93 -7.07 -4.09
C VAL A 14 21.23 -6.26 -4.28
N THR A 15 21.23 -5.25 -5.16
CA THR A 15 22.39 -4.37 -5.39
C THR A 15 22.67 -3.47 -4.18
N TYR A 16 23.85 -2.84 -4.09
CA TYR A 16 24.21 -1.90 -3.01
C TYR A 16 23.19 -0.76 -2.77
N SER A 17 22.45 -0.36 -3.80
CA SER A 17 21.36 0.63 -3.73
C SER A 17 19.96 -0.01 -3.61
N GLY A 18 19.88 -1.33 -3.47
CA GLY A 18 18.65 -2.10 -3.54
C GLY A 18 17.65 -1.82 -2.41
N SER A 19 18.12 -1.48 -1.21
CA SER A 19 17.27 -1.07 -0.10
C SER A 19 16.44 0.19 -0.41
N TYR A 20 17.00 1.13 -1.17
CA TYR A 20 16.29 2.33 -1.60
C TYR A 20 15.17 2.00 -2.60
N TRP A 21 15.46 1.15 -3.57
CA TRP A 21 14.45 0.67 -4.52
C TRP A 21 13.33 -0.12 -3.82
N PHE A 22 13.68 -0.90 -2.80
CA PHE A 22 12.71 -1.63 -2.00
C PHE A 22 11.76 -0.70 -1.25
N GLU A 23 12.30 0.26 -0.49
CA GLU A 23 11.51 1.25 0.27
C GLU A 23 10.58 2.05 -0.66
N LEU A 24 11.07 2.35 -1.86
CA LEU A 24 10.28 3.06 -2.86
C LEU A 24 9.06 2.29 -3.34
N ILE A 25 9.30 1.05 -3.75
CA ILE A 25 8.24 0.21 -4.30
C ILE A 25 7.23 -0.09 -3.20
N ASP A 26 7.68 -0.36 -1.98
CA ASP A 26 6.80 -0.62 -0.84
C ASP A 26 5.92 0.62 -0.51
N ALA A 27 6.51 1.81 -0.46
CA ALA A 27 5.77 3.05 -0.21
C ALA A 27 4.72 3.35 -1.29
N TYR A 28 5.03 3.05 -2.57
CA TYR A 28 4.08 3.25 -3.67
C TYR A 28 3.01 2.15 -3.76
N CYS A 29 3.35 0.88 -3.50
CA CYS A 29 2.45 -0.26 -3.67
C CYS A 29 1.49 -0.47 -2.49
N SER A 30 1.94 -0.21 -1.25
CA SER A 30 1.14 -0.48 -0.04
C SER A 30 0.21 0.68 0.34
N GLY A 31 0.46 1.89 -0.17
CA GLY A 31 -0.29 3.09 0.18
C GLY A 31 -1.63 3.24 -0.53
N ILE A 32 -1.75 4.31 -1.32
CA ILE A 32 -2.98 4.69 -2.02
C ILE A 32 -3.58 3.59 -2.93
N PRO A 33 -2.82 2.81 -3.72
CA PRO A 33 -3.45 1.85 -4.63
C PRO A 33 -4.16 0.71 -3.90
N LEU A 34 -3.62 0.20 -2.78
CA LEU A 34 -4.26 -0.83 -1.96
C LEU A 34 -5.62 -0.34 -1.42
N LEU A 35 -5.66 0.90 -0.92
CA LEU A 35 -6.88 1.53 -0.42
C LEU A 35 -7.93 1.74 -1.51
N ILE A 36 -7.52 2.13 -2.72
CA ILE A 36 -8.41 2.28 -3.87
C ILE A 36 -9.03 0.93 -4.25
N ILE A 37 -8.23 -0.14 -4.32
CA ILE A 37 -8.72 -1.49 -4.65
C ILE A 37 -9.75 -1.93 -3.60
N ALA A 38 -9.44 -1.80 -2.31
CA ALA A 38 -10.35 -2.15 -1.23
C ALA A 38 -11.68 -1.34 -1.29
N LEU A 39 -11.60 -0.05 -1.63
CA LEU A 39 -12.80 0.78 -1.79
C LEU A 39 -13.68 0.28 -2.94
N VAL A 40 -13.08 -0.01 -4.09
CA VAL A 40 -13.83 -0.51 -5.26
C VAL A 40 -14.46 -1.86 -4.96
N GLU A 41 -13.74 -2.78 -4.31
CA GLU A 41 -14.28 -4.08 -3.90
C GLU A 41 -15.46 -3.92 -2.93
N CYS A 42 -15.35 -3.07 -1.91
CA CYS A 42 -16.44 -2.83 -0.98
C CYS A 42 -17.66 -2.16 -1.64
N ILE A 43 -17.45 -1.23 -2.56
CA ILE A 43 -18.55 -0.63 -3.35
C ILE A 43 -19.18 -1.70 -4.27
N ALA A 44 -18.37 -2.54 -4.91
CA ALA A 44 -18.84 -3.61 -5.76
C ALA A 44 -19.72 -4.59 -4.97
N ILE A 45 -19.30 -5.02 -3.79
CA ILE A 45 -20.09 -5.93 -2.94
C ILE A 45 -21.38 -5.25 -2.45
N SER A 46 -21.30 -3.99 -2.01
CA SER A 46 -22.45 -3.30 -1.41
C SER A 46 -23.51 -2.85 -2.42
N PHE A 47 -23.10 -2.36 -3.59
CA PHE A 47 -23.99 -1.80 -4.62
C PHE A 47 -24.23 -2.74 -5.82
N ILE A 48 -23.21 -3.46 -6.31
CA ILE A 48 -23.35 -4.30 -7.52
C ILE A 48 -23.84 -5.71 -7.14
N TYR A 49 -23.22 -6.34 -6.14
CA TYR A 49 -23.59 -7.69 -5.69
C TYR A 49 -24.88 -7.67 -4.86
N GLY A 50 -25.05 -6.65 -4.03
CA GLY A 50 -26.21 -6.44 -3.18
C GLY A 50 -26.12 -7.21 -1.86
N ILE A 51 -26.44 -6.53 -0.75
CA ILE A 51 -26.36 -7.09 0.61
C ILE A 51 -27.25 -8.32 0.81
N ASP A 52 -28.36 -8.42 0.08
CA ASP A 52 -29.31 -9.52 0.27
C ASP A 52 -28.80 -10.84 -0.31
N ARG A 53 -28.18 -10.81 -1.49
CA ARG A 53 -27.48 -11.97 -2.05
C ARG A 53 -26.30 -12.38 -1.19
N PHE A 54 -25.51 -11.40 -0.74
CA PHE A 54 -24.38 -11.67 0.15
C PHE A 54 -24.83 -12.36 1.46
N SER A 55 -25.95 -11.92 2.03
CA SER A 55 -26.53 -12.55 3.21
C SER A 55 -27.06 -13.96 2.96
N GLU A 56 -27.56 -14.23 1.76
CA GLU A 56 -28.05 -15.55 1.35
C GLU A 56 -26.88 -16.52 1.16
N ASP A 57 -25.78 -16.07 0.57
CA ASP A 57 -24.55 -16.86 0.44
C ASP A 57 -23.97 -17.21 1.82
N ILE A 58 -23.97 -16.26 2.76
CA ILE A 58 -23.52 -16.54 4.15
C ILE A 58 -24.43 -17.53 4.85
N HIS A 59 -25.74 -17.43 4.63
CA HIS A 59 -26.70 -18.42 5.14
C HIS A 59 -26.42 -19.80 4.55
N TYR A 60 -26.13 -19.90 3.26
CA TYR A 60 -25.77 -21.15 2.59
C TYR A 60 -24.48 -21.76 3.15
N MET A 61 -23.45 -20.95 3.42
CA MET A 61 -22.18 -21.44 3.98
C MET A 61 -22.29 -21.83 5.46
N THR A 62 -23.08 -21.10 6.25
CA THR A 62 -23.07 -21.20 7.73
C THR A 62 -24.30 -21.92 8.29
N ASN A 63 -25.31 -22.22 7.46
CA ASN A 63 -26.63 -22.74 7.86
C ASN A 63 -27.35 -21.89 8.95
N LYS A 64 -26.95 -20.62 9.11
CA LYS A 64 -27.53 -19.70 10.09
C LYS A 64 -27.72 -18.33 9.44
N PRO A 65 -28.92 -17.72 9.52
CA PRO A 65 -29.14 -16.42 8.93
C PRO A 65 -28.40 -15.34 9.73
N PRO A 66 -27.59 -14.49 9.08
CA PRO A 66 -27.00 -13.35 9.76
C PRO A 66 -28.11 -12.39 10.20
N ARG A 67 -28.00 -11.89 11.42
CA ARG A 67 -28.97 -10.96 12.01
C ARG A 67 -28.99 -9.65 11.20
N PHE A 68 -30.14 -9.01 11.06
CA PHE A 68 -30.33 -7.80 10.22
C PHE A 68 -29.35 -6.65 10.53
N ILE A 69 -28.88 -6.55 11.78
CA ILE A 69 -27.87 -5.57 12.20
C ILE A 69 -26.52 -5.76 11.47
N TRP A 70 -26.13 -7.01 11.20
CA TRP A 70 -24.91 -7.31 10.46
C TRP A 70 -24.99 -6.85 8.99
N LYS A 71 -26.18 -6.94 8.37
CA LYS A 71 -26.41 -6.43 7.02
C LYS A 71 -26.16 -4.92 6.93
N TRP A 72 -26.68 -4.16 7.89
CA TRP A 72 -26.46 -2.71 7.96
C TRP A 72 -25.02 -2.33 8.26
N CYS A 73 -24.36 -3.11 9.14
CA CYS A 73 -22.93 -2.98 9.38
C CYS A 73 -22.13 -3.11 8.08
N TRP A 74 -22.39 -4.13 7.27
CA TRP A 74 -21.71 -4.30 5.99
C TRP A 74 -22.01 -3.22 4.97
N LYS A 75 -23.26 -2.78 4.88
CA LYS A 75 -23.67 -1.78 3.89
C LYS A 75 -23.11 -0.40 4.19
N VAL A 76 -22.98 -0.04 5.46
CA VAL A 76 -22.66 1.34 5.87
C VAL A 76 -21.32 1.43 6.56
N ILE A 77 -21.03 0.57 7.54
CA ILE A 77 -19.80 0.67 8.34
C ILE A 77 -18.59 0.30 7.51
N SER A 78 -18.67 -0.74 6.68
CA SER A 78 -17.52 -1.18 5.87
C SER A 78 -17.04 -0.14 4.84
N PRO A 79 -17.90 0.44 3.98
CA PRO A 79 -17.46 1.48 3.05
C PRO A 79 -17.08 2.78 3.77
N LEU A 80 -17.74 3.12 4.88
CA LEU A 80 -17.44 4.33 5.64
C LEU A 80 -16.09 4.26 6.35
N ALA A 81 -15.72 3.09 6.89
CA ALA A 81 -14.40 2.88 7.49
C ALA A 81 -13.28 3.04 6.44
N ILE A 82 -13.44 2.47 5.25
CA ILE A 82 -12.46 2.58 4.17
C ILE A 82 -12.36 4.02 3.66
N LEU A 83 -13.49 4.71 3.50
CA LEU A 83 -13.51 6.14 3.16
C LEU A 83 -12.81 6.99 4.21
N ALA A 84 -12.99 6.69 5.50
CA ALA A 84 -12.32 7.40 6.58
C ALA A 84 -10.80 7.22 6.51
N VAL A 85 -10.31 5.99 6.36
CA VAL A 85 -8.87 5.70 6.25
C VAL A 85 -8.27 6.35 4.99
N LEU A 86 -8.98 6.31 3.86
CA LEU A 86 -8.54 6.95 2.62
C LEU A 86 -8.46 8.47 2.78
N SER A 87 -9.43 9.10 3.46
CA SER A 87 -9.40 10.53 3.73
C SER A 87 -8.24 10.96 4.64
N MET A 88 -7.91 10.15 5.66
CA MET A 88 -6.74 10.38 6.51
C MET A 88 -5.44 10.24 5.72
N SER A 89 -5.36 9.24 4.84
CA SER A 89 -4.19 8.98 4.00
C SER A 89 -3.93 10.12 3.01
N ILE A 90 -4.98 10.67 2.38
CA ILE A 90 -4.88 11.85 1.50
C ILE A 90 -4.40 13.08 2.28
N LYS A 91 -4.91 13.30 3.49
CA LYS A 91 -4.47 14.43 4.33
C LYS A 91 -2.99 14.29 4.71
N GLY A 92 -2.55 13.09 5.10
CA GLY A 92 -1.14 12.83 5.39
C GLY A 92 -0.22 13.09 4.19
N MET A 93 -0.66 12.71 2.97
CA MET A 93 0.08 13.00 1.74
C MET A 93 0.06 14.49 1.37
N SER A 94 -0.98 15.24 1.74
CA SER A 94 -1.06 16.68 1.50
C SER A 94 -0.14 17.49 2.43
N GLU A 95 0.09 17.02 3.65
CA GLU A 95 0.95 17.69 4.63
C GLU A 95 2.44 17.37 4.41
N THR A 96 2.73 16.24 3.78
CA THR A 96 4.09 15.82 3.44
C THR A 96 4.37 16.07 1.97
N THR A 97 5.13 17.13 1.65
CA THR A 97 5.73 17.23 0.30
C THR A 97 6.52 15.94 0.06
N PRO A 98 6.32 15.21 -1.05
CA PRO A 98 7.03 13.96 -1.32
C PRO A 98 8.51 14.26 -1.61
N SER A 99 9.27 14.59 -0.57
CA SER A 99 10.71 14.76 -0.66
C SER A 99 11.32 13.37 -0.61
N TYR A 100 11.63 12.86 -1.79
CA TYR A 100 12.51 11.72 -1.93
C TYR A 100 13.85 12.07 -1.29
N SER A 101 14.19 11.34 -0.24
CA SER A 101 15.38 11.54 0.59
C SER A 101 16.72 11.58 -0.16
N ILE A 102 16.72 11.22 -1.45
CA ILE A 102 17.89 11.07 -2.33
C ILE A 102 18.05 12.28 -3.27
N TRP A 103 16.97 12.96 -3.68
CA TRP A 103 17.03 14.13 -4.59
C TRP A 103 17.01 15.46 -3.83
N ASP A 104 16.85 15.40 -2.51
CA ASP A 104 16.99 16.54 -1.63
C ASP A 104 18.48 16.89 -1.50
N ALA A 105 18.94 17.82 -2.34
CA ALA A 105 20.35 18.18 -2.47
C ALA A 105 20.99 18.59 -1.12
N GLU A 106 20.18 19.09 -0.19
CA GLU A 106 20.59 19.47 1.17
C GLU A 106 20.90 18.23 2.04
N LYS A 107 20.07 17.18 1.95
CA LYS A 107 20.24 15.93 2.70
C LYS A 107 21.44 15.13 2.20
N VAL A 108 21.62 15.06 0.89
CA VAL A 108 22.79 14.43 0.24
C VAL A 108 24.07 15.15 0.63
N ARG A 109 24.08 16.50 0.64
CA ARG A 109 25.21 17.28 1.18
C ARG A 109 25.51 16.87 2.61
N MET A 110 24.49 16.78 3.47
CA MET A 110 24.69 16.41 4.87
C MET A 110 25.33 15.02 5.03
N TYR A 111 24.93 14.02 4.24
CA TYR A 111 25.58 12.70 4.23
C TYR A 111 27.02 12.77 3.69
N LEU A 112 27.29 13.50 2.62
CA LEU A 112 28.63 13.66 2.04
C LEU A 112 29.63 14.36 2.98
N PHE A 113 29.17 15.31 3.81
CA PHE A 113 30.01 15.96 4.82
C PHE A 113 30.19 15.13 6.11
N LYS A 114 29.33 14.14 6.36
CA LYS A 114 29.31 13.35 7.60
C LYS A 114 30.01 12.00 7.48
N VAL A 115 30.14 11.46 6.28
CA VAL A 115 30.96 10.28 6.01
C VAL A 115 32.37 10.77 5.65
N PRO A 116 33.40 10.54 6.48
CA PRO A 116 34.78 10.79 6.04
C PRO A 116 35.02 9.86 4.87
N LEU A 117 35.34 10.42 3.70
CA LEU A 117 35.69 9.68 2.49
C LEU A 117 36.68 8.57 2.89
N PRO A 118 36.40 7.27 2.63
CA PRO A 118 37.46 6.29 2.73
C PRO A 118 38.58 6.75 1.79
N PRO A 119 39.85 6.72 2.23
CA PRO A 119 40.96 7.08 1.36
C PRO A 119 40.84 6.23 0.10
N ILE A 120 40.99 6.87 -1.05
CA ILE A 120 40.80 6.35 -2.41
C ILE A 120 41.67 5.09 -2.73
N SER A 121 42.44 4.58 -1.76
CA SER A 121 43.37 3.46 -1.86
C SER A 121 42.78 2.06 -1.71
N ILE A 122 41.45 1.87 -1.69
CA ILE A 122 40.80 0.52 -1.66
C ILE A 122 40.25 0.13 -3.05
N PHE A 123 40.27 1.03 -4.03
CA PHE A 123 39.89 0.76 -5.43
C PHE A 123 41.09 0.87 -6.39
N SER A 124 42.21 0.22 -6.05
CA SER A 124 43.27 -0.14 -7.01
C SER A 124 43.66 -1.60 -6.85
#